data_AF-A0A364NSJ6-F1
#
_entry.id   AF-A0A364NSJ6-F1
#
_cell.length_a   1.000
_cell.length_b   1.000
_cell.length_c   1.000
_cell.angle_alpha   90.00
_cell.angle_beta   90.00
_cell.angle_gamma   90.00
#
_symmetry.space_group_name_H-M   'P 1'
#
loop_
_entity.id
_entity.type
_entity.pdbx_description
1 polymer ?
#
loop_
_entity_poly.entity_id
_entity_poly.type
_entity_poly.pdbx_seq_one_letter_code
_entity_poly.pdbx_strand_id
1 'polypeptide(L)' 'MTVGSCSSSVKRKKVRRSKRFVRQIQGKDRGAVAQPNHVWAMDFMPDQLNDDRHIRVLTIIDAFN' A
#
# COMPACT_ATOMS: atom_id res chain seq x y z
N MET A 1 44.12 16.28 -18.26
CA MET A 1 42.97 15.41 -18.55
C MET A 1 42.11 15.34 -17.31
N THR A 2 41.03 16.11 -17.24
CA THR A 2 40.01 15.97 -16.18
C THR A 2 38.67 16.19 -16.84
N VAL A 3 38.01 15.08 -17.16
CA VAL A 3 36.66 15.06 -17.71
C VAL A 3 35.68 15.46 -16.61
N GLY A 4 34.84 16.44 -16.90
CA GLY A 4 33.78 16.90 -16.01
C GLY A 4 32.70 15.84 -15.84
N SER A 5 32.25 15.63 -14.60
CA SER A 5 31.06 14.83 -14.32
C SER A 5 29.88 15.76 -14.11
N CYS A 6 29.07 15.94 -15.16
CA CYS A 6 27.77 16.58 -15.08
C CYS A 6 26.83 15.68 -14.27
N SER A 7 26.61 16.02 -13.00
CA SER A 7 25.60 15.36 -12.18
C SER A 7 24.21 15.89 -12.57
N SER A 8 23.54 15.18 -13.48
CA SER A 8 22.17 15.48 -13.88
C SER A 8 21.22 15.13 -12.72
N SER A 9 20.82 16.14 -11.96
CA SER A 9 19.78 16.01 -10.93
C SER A 9 18.43 15.75 -11.61
N VAL A 10 18.06 14.48 -11.74
CA VAL A 10 16.74 14.07 -12.25
C VAL A 10 15.69 14.45 -11.20
N LYS A 11 15.03 15.59 -11.40
CA LYS A 11 13.91 16.03 -10.56
C LYS A 11 12.74 15.05 -10.74
N ARG A 12 12.59 14.11 -9.78
CA ARG A 12 11.44 13.19 -9.72
C ARG A 12 10.14 14.02 -9.64
N LYS A 13 9.31 13.97 -10.67
CA LYS A 13 7.99 14.63 -10.69
C LYS A 13 7.13 14.01 -9.60
N LYS A 14 6.84 14.77 -8.54
CA LYS A 14 5.96 14.32 -7.44
C LYS A 14 4.56 14.05 -8.01
N VAL A 15 4.25 12.78 -8.24
CA VAL A 15 2.90 12.35 -8.63
C VAL A 15 1.98 12.73 -7.48
N ARG A 16 1.13 13.75 -7.69
CA ARG A 16 0.04 14.05 -6.76
C ARG A 16 -0.87 12.83 -6.81
N ARG A 17 -0.86 11.97 -5.78
CA ARG A 17 -1.91 10.97 -5.61
C ARG A 17 -3.22 11.76 -5.60
N SER A 18 -4.00 11.61 -6.65
CA SER A 18 -5.42 11.93 -6.58
C SER A 18 -5.92 11.21 -5.34
N LYS A 19 -6.39 11.97 -4.34
CA LYS A 19 -7.10 11.40 -3.21
C LYS A 19 -8.35 10.78 -3.83
N ARG A 20 -8.28 9.51 -4.23
CA ARG A 20 -9.47 8.69 -4.40
C ARG A 20 -10.08 8.71 -3.01
N PHE A 21 -11.13 9.51 -2.85
CA PHE A 21 -12.06 9.33 -1.75
C PHE A 21 -12.61 7.93 -1.95
N VAL A 22 -11.94 6.95 -1.35
CA VAL A 22 -12.51 5.64 -1.11
C VAL A 22 -13.71 5.96 -0.27
N ARG A 23 -14.90 5.93 -0.88
CA ARG A 23 -16.13 5.84 -0.10
C ARG A 23 -15.88 4.64 0.78
N GLN A 24 -15.63 4.86 2.08
CA GLN A 24 -15.78 3.79 3.03
C GLN A 24 -17.22 3.34 2.82
N ILE A 25 -17.38 2.19 2.16
CA ILE A 25 -18.59 1.43 2.30
C ILE A 25 -18.57 1.14 3.80
N GLN A 26 -19.21 2.01 4.58
CA GLN A 26 -19.55 1.74 5.97
C GLN A 26 -20.31 0.43 5.85
N GLY A 27 -19.61 -0.67 6.11
CA GLY A 27 -20.22 -1.96 6.10
C GLY A 27 -21.36 -1.82 7.08
N LYS A 28 -22.60 -2.02 6.60
CA LYS A 28 -23.69 -2.43 7.49
C LYS A 28 -23.05 -3.35 8.53
N ASP A 29 -23.22 -3.03 9.81
CA ASP A 29 -22.59 -3.76 10.93
C ASP A 29 -22.38 -5.20 10.52
N ARG A 30 -21.13 -5.55 10.19
CA ARG A 30 -20.83 -6.90 9.74
C ARG A 30 -21.08 -7.72 10.99
N GLY A 31 -22.11 -8.55 10.96
CA GLY A 31 -22.56 -9.31 12.13
C GLY A 31 -21.40 -10.06 12.78
N ALA A 32 -21.55 -10.38 14.06
CA ALA A 32 -20.52 -11.09 14.83
C ALA A 32 -20.01 -12.33 14.06
N VAL A 33 -18.70 -12.55 14.13
CA VAL A 33 -18.03 -13.62 13.39
C VAL A 33 -18.40 -14.97 14.02
N ALA A 34 -19.27 -15.73 13.35
CA ALA A 34 -19.80 -17.00 13.88
C ALA A 34 -18.88 -18.23 13.76
N GLN A 35 -17.94 -18.25 12.82
CA GLN A 35 -17.09 -19.42 12.52
C GLN A 35 -15.79 -19.01 11.81
N PRO A 36 -14.74 -19.86 11.78
CA PRO A 36 -13.55 -19.61 10.98
C PRO A 36 -13.88 -19.36 9.51
N ASN A 37 -13.08 -18.55 8.85
CA ASN A 37 -13.26 -18.17 7.45
C ASN A 37 -14.59 -17.45 7.11
N HIS A 38 -15.27 -16.87 8.11
CA HIS A 38 -16.52 -16.15 7.88
C HIS A 38 -16.28 -14.69 7.49
N VAL A 39 -15.31 -14.02 8.11
CA VAL A 39 -14.98 -12.62 7.85
C VAL A 39 -13.47 -12.46 7.74
N TRP A 40 -13.03 -11.85 6.64
CA TRP A 40 -11.61 -11.60 6.39
C TRP A 40 -11.30 -10.10 6.42
N ALA A 41 -10.23 -9.75 7.11
CA ALA A 41 -9.60 -8.44 7.04
C ALA A 41 -8.47 -8.49 6.03
N MET A 42 -8.50 -7.59 5.04
CA MET A 42 -7.48 -7.48 4.01
C MET A 42 -7.00 -6.05 3.85
N ASP A 43 -5.69 -5.87 3.76
CA ASP A 43 -5.07 -4.57 3.46
C ASP A 43 -3.77 -4.72 2.66
N PHE A 44 -3.41 -3.69 1.91
CA PHE A 44 -2.14 -3.60 1.20
C PHE A 44 -1.15 -2.74 1.96
N MET A 45 -0.12 -3.36 2.52
CA MET A 45 0.98 -2.66 3.18
C MET A 45 2.06 -2.30 2.16
N PRO A 46 2.38 -1.00 1.94
CA PRO A 46 3.50 -0.61 1.11
C PRO A 46 4.82 -0.79 1.85
N ASP A 47 5.86 -1.24 1.15
CA ASP A 47 7.21 -1.35 1.68
C ASP A 47 8.25 -0.99 0.60
N GLN A 48 9.44 -0.55 1.01
CA GLN A 48 10.54 -0.18 0.13
C GLN A 48 11.77 -1.01 0.48
N LEU A 49 12.28 -1.71 -0.51
CA LEU A 49 13.48 -2.52 -0.40
C LEU A 49 14.73 -1.63 -0.50
N ASN A 50 15.86 -2.12 0.02
CA ASN A 50 17.13 -1.37 0.06
C ASN A 50 17.68 -0.98 -1.32
N ASP A 51 17.15 -1.56 -2.40
CA ASP A 51 17.50 -1.27 -3.80
C ASP A 51 16.49 -0.34 -4.50
N ASP A 52 15.75 0.47 -3.73
CA ASP A 52 14.75 1.44 -4.21
C ASP A 52 13.52 0.82 -4.91
N ARG A 53 13.35 -0.51 -4.89
CA ARG A 53 12.13 -1.15 -5.37
C ARG A 53 11.00 -1.04 -4.34
N HIS A 54 9.80 -0.72 -4.82
CA HIS A 54 8.61 -0.71 -3.99
C HIS A 54 7.86 -2.03 -4.14
N ILE A 55 7.53 -2.64 -3.00
CA ILE A 55 6.64 -3.81 -2.94
C ILE A 55 5.35 -3.42 -2.24
N ARG A 56 4.29 -4.18 -2.50
CA ARG A 56 3.06 -4.12 -1.71
C ARG A 56 2.71 -5.52 -1.25
N VAL A 57 2.59 -5.67 0.06
CA VAL A 57 2.23 -6.94 0.70
C VAL A 57 0.72 -6.93 0.90
N LEU A 58 0.03 -7.96 0.39
CA LEU A 58 -1.36 -8.21 0.75
C LEU A 58 -1.37 -8.96 2.07
N THR A 59 -1.93 -8.33 3.10
CA THR A 59 -2.21 -8.97 4.38
C THR A 59 -3.61 -9.55 4.34
N ILE A 60 -3.77 -10.79 4.79
CA ILE A 60 -5.06 -11.48 4.90
C ILE A 60 -5.12 -12.08 6.29
N ILE A 61 -6.14 -11.71 7.06
CA ILE A 61 -6.35 -12.17 8.43
C ILE A 61 -7.79 -12.68 8.57
N ASP A 62 -7.96 -13.85 9.18
CA ASP A 62 -9.27 -14.35 9.59
C ASP A 62 -9.71 -13.65 10.88
N ALA A 63 -10.91 -13.07 10.87
CA ALA A 63 -11.41 -12.26 11.98
C ALA A 63 -12.12 -13.09 13.07
N PHE A 64 -12.06 -14.43 13.00
CA PHE A 64 -12.75 -15.33 13.94
C PHE A 64 -12.05 -15.51 15.31
N ASN A 65 -10.84 -15.00 15.48
CA ASN A 65 -10.06 -15.25 16.70
C ASN A 65 -10.45 -14.37 17.89
#